data_AF-A0A8T9FTP8-F1
#
_entry.id   AF-A0A8T9FTP8-F1
#
_cell.length_a   1.000
_cell.length_b   1.000
_cell.length_c   1.000
_cell.angle_alpha   90.00
_cell.angle_beta   90.00
_cell.angle_gamma   90.00
#
_symmetry.space_group_name_H-M   'P 1'
#
loop_
_entity.id
_entity.type
_entity.pdbx_description
1 polymer ?
#
loop_
_entity_poly.entity_id
_entity_poly.type
_entity_poly.pdbx_seq_one_letter_code
_entity_poly.pdbx_strand_id
1 'polypeptide(L)'
;MNNQWGRSSGGATGGGSGIGGILFASVICLALGGAAGYGAFRAMSGSASDKTLEERDRRIADLAGELDARVAQIEEDSRKAKALADENDALQRQLDAVRANSGQSDAAAVAENARLSQEVVPRLRRELQHTEQKLAEAERLQREAEAAAADRARQLKARAGQISQLEKVLAEARSAQTTSQNDEVERLEAEAETLRGELAEAEQAAKRLRTRELPDLVAEIARKNQEIATLTANNAALAERIAALETATEPKSPQQSDSNGARDNAKPADGRSPRNAALVAQVIERTPGLDRLTGAQRTQLEQTLVSGECVTNALGSVLNRVPILALRGLMRDLDSDC
;
A
#
# COMPACT_ATOMS: atom_id res chain seq x y z
N MET A 1 60.28 -18.14 21.61
CA MET A 1 60.83 -19.47 21.96
C MET A 1 60.08 -20.51 21.13
N ASN A 2 60.70 -21.05 20.08
CA ASN A 2 60.27 -22.31 19.47
C ASN A 2 61.39 -22.87 18.57
N ASN A 3 62.27 -23.65 19.20
CA ASN A 3 62.78 -24.96 18.82
C ASN A 3 63.13 -25.20 17.34
N GLN A 4 64.35 -24.80 16.99
CA GLN A 4 65.09 -25.24 15.81
C GLN A 4 65.76 -26.60 16.13
N TRP A 5 65.17 -27.69 15.66
CA TRP A 5 65.75 -29.03 15.76
C TRP A 5 66.27 -29.48 14.39
N GLY A 6 67.60 -29.60 14.29
CA GLY A 6 68.30 -30.65 13.56
C GLY A 6 68.25 -30.66 12.03
N ARG A 7 69.38 -30.32 11.39
CA ARG A 7 70.19 -31.36 10.71
C ARG A 7 71.57 -30.83 10.32
N SER A 8 72.54 -31.60 10.79
CA SER A 8 73.97 -31.54 10.57
C SER A 8 74.39 -32.02 9.17
N SER A 9 75.53 -31.51 8.73
CA SER A 9 76.58 -32.19 7.95
C SER A 9 76.18 -32.92 6.67
N GLY A 10 76.15 -32.17 5.55
CA GLY A 10 76.38 -32.73 4.22
C GLY A 10 77.87 -32.77 3.94
N GLY A 11 78.52 -33.89 4.23
CA GLY A 11 79.86 -34.20 3.74
C GLY A 11 79.78 -34.55 2.25
N ALA A 12 80.46 -33.77 1.42
CA ALA A 12 80.67 -34.09 0.01
C ALA A 12 81.97 -34.89 -0.11
N THR A 13 81.88 -36.23 -0.09
CA THR A 13 82.92 -37.10 -0.63
C THR A 13 82.49 -37.54 -2.03
N GLY A 14 82.96 -36.80 -3.02
CA GLY A 14 82.88 -37.17 -4.42
C GLY A 14 83.73 -38.42 -4.68
N GLY A 15 83.11 -39.40 -5.33
CA GLY A 15 83.76 -40.61 -5.80
C GLY A 15 84.63 -40.38 -7.05
N GLY A 16 85.53 -41.33 -7.24
CA GLY A 16 86.34 -41.56 -8.44
C GLY A 16 87.29 -42.72 -8.11
N SER A 17 86.88 -43.97 -8.34
CA SER A 17 87.05 -44.70 -9.60
C SER A 17 88.50 -44.79 -10.05
N GLY A 18 89.04 -46.02 -9.99
CA GLY A 18 90.09 -46.46 -10.91
C GLY A 18 91.35 -47.01 -10.27
N ILE A 19 91.88 -48.05 -10.92
CA ILE A 19 93.18 -48.72 -10.69
C ILE A 19 93.08 -49.78 -9.57
N GLY A 20 92.66 -51.02 -9.85
CA GLY A 20 92.98 -51.83 -11.03
C GLY A 20 94.39 -52.41 -10.84
N GLY A 21 94.45 -53.71 -10.59
CA GLY A 21 95.56 -54.37 -9.89
C GLY A 21 96.92 -54.31 -10.56
N ILE A 22 97.96 -53.98 -9.78
CA ILE A 22 99.38 -54.16 -10.16
C ILE A 22 100.25 -54.57 -8.95
N LEU A 23 99.75 -55.35 -7.97
CA LEU A 23 100.62 -55.81 -6.87
C LEU A 23 100.57 -57.31 -6.53
N PHE A 24 99.73 -58.11 -7.21
CA PHE A 24 99.67 -59.56 -6.96
C PHE A 24 100.49 -60.42 -7.95
N ALA A 25 100.98 -59.84 -9.05
CA ALA A 25 101.82 -60.56 -10.02
C ALA A 25 103.27 -60.75 -9.55
N SER A 26 103.75 -59.94 -8.61
CA SER A 26 105.16 -59.92 -8.17
C SER A 26 105.51 -61.01 -7.15
N VAL A 27 104.52 -61.54 -6.42
CA VAL A 27 104.74 -62.52 -5.34
C VAL A 27 104.62 -63.97 -5.85
N ILE A 28 103.84 -64.21 -6.90
CA ILE A 28 103.66 -65.55 -7.47
C ILE A 28 104.84 -65.95 -8.39
N CYS A 29 105.47 -65.00 -9.08
CA CYS A 29 106.68 -65.27 -9.88
C CYS A 29 107.96 -65.47 -9.05
N LEU A 30 107.97 -65.07 -7.77
CA LEU A 30 109.13 -65.23 -6.88
C LEU A 30 109.04 -66.49 -6.00
N ALA A 31 107.84 -67.08 -5.85
CA ALA A 31 107.62 -68.34 -5.14
C ALA A 31 107.75 -69.60 -6.04
N LEU A 32 107.56 -69.49 -7.37
CA LEU A 32 107.76 -70.60 -8.32
C LEU A 32 109.18 -70.71 -8.90
N GLY A 33 110.07 -69.73 -8.68
CA GLY A 33 111.47 -69.76 -9.14
C GLY A 33 112.47 -70.39 -8.16
N GLY A 34 112.04 -70.76 -6.96
CA GLY A 34 112.93 -71.11 -5.83
C GLY A 34 113.26 -72.60 -5.64
N ALA A 35 112.62 -73.53 -6.35
CA ALA A 35 112.68 -74.97 -5.99
C ALA A 35 113.28 -75.91 -7.06
N ALA A 36 113.65 -75.43 -8.25
CA ALA A 36 114.10 -76.29 -9.36
C ALA A 36 115.64 -76.35 -9.58
N GLY A 37 116.45 -75.58 -8.83
CA GLY A 37 117.88 -75.41 -9.12
C GLY A 37 118.88 -76.18 -8.24
N TYR A 38 118.46 -76.82 -7.14
CA TYR A 38 119.39 -77.33 -6.11
C TYR A 38 119.62 -78.86 -6.12
N GLY A 39 119.13 -79.59 -7.14
CA GLY A 39 119.18 -81.06 -7.19
C GLY A 39 120.32 -81.68 -8.01
N ALA A 40 120.97 -80.95 -8.91
CA ALA A 40 121.78 -81.55 -9.97
C ALA A 40 123.31 -81.65 -9.70
N PHE A 41 123.82 -81.24 -8.53
CA PHE A 41 125.26 -81.28 -8.23
C PHE A 41 125.64 -82.23 -7.06
N ARG A 42 124.74 -83.09 -6.59
CA ARG A 42 125.05 -84.04 -5.49
C ARG A 42 124.91 -85.53 -5.85
N ALA A 43 124.88 -85.85 -7.14
CA ALA A 43 124.86 -87.23 -7.67
C ALA A 43 126.27 -87.70 -8.09
N MET A 44 127.27 -87.47 -7.25
CA MET A 44 128.57 -88.13 -7.35
C MET A 44 128.95 -88.67 -5.97
N SER A 45 129.01 -90.00 -5.89
CA SER A 45 129.51 -90.86 -4.79
C SER A 45 128.60 -91.15 -3.59
N GLY A 46 128.10 -92.40 -3.55
CA GLY A 46 128.22 -93.25 -2.35
C GLY A 46 126.98 -93.55 -1.50
N SER A 47 126.24 -94.58 -1.90
CA SER A 47 125.45 -95.54 -1.07
C SER A 47 124.62 -95.03 0.12
N ALA A 48 123.29 -94.94 -0.07
CA ALA A 48 122.31 -94.94 1.01
C ALA A 48 121.53 -96.27 1.02
N SER A 49 121.42 -96.90 2.18
CA SER A 49 120.81 -98.22 2.43
C SER A 49 119.28 -98.19 2.49
N ASP A 50 118.63 -99.25 1.96
CA ASP A 50 117.17 -99.39 1.69
C ASP A 50 116.21 -98.97 2.82
N LYS A 51 116.59 -99.14 4.10
CA LYS A 51 115.71 -98.78 5.24
C LYS A 51 115.38 -97.29 5.35
N THR A 52 116.23 -96.42 4.79
CA THR A 52 116.01 -94.96 4.80
C THR A 52 115.04 -94.49 3.72
N LEU A 53 114.79 -95.32 2.69
CA LEU A 53 113.85 -95.02 1.63
C LEU A 53 112.41 -95.34 2.09
N GLU A 54 112.19 -96.47 2.74
CA GLU A 54 110.86 -96.86 3.25
C GLU A 54 110.28 -95.87 4.29
N GLU A 55 111.12 -95.33 5.18
CA GLU A 55 110.67 -94.35 6.18
C GLU A 55 110.39 -92.97 5.56
N ARG A 56 111.09 -92.63 4.48
CA ARG A 56 110.76 -91.45 3.67
C ARG A 56 109.45 -91.64 2.94
N ASP A 57 109.21 -92.80 2.36
CA ASP A 57 107.97 -93.09 1.64
C ASP A 57 106.74 -93.08 2.56
N ARG A 58 106.86 -93.58 3.80
CA ARG A 58 105.79 -93.45 4.81
C ARG A 58 105.51 -92.00 5.18
N ARG A 59 106.54 -91.19 5.41
CA ARG A 59 106.35 -89.76 5.71
C ARG A 59 105.77 -89.00 4.51
N ILE A 60 106.14 -89.36 3.28
CA ILE A 60 105.56 -88.79 2.07
C ILE A 60 104.08 -89.17 1.95
N ALA A 61 103.71 -90.42 2.26
CA ALA A 61 102.32 -90.86 2.26
C ALA A 61 101.48 -90.19 3.35
N ASP A 62 102.01 -90.04 4.56
CA ASP A 62 101.33 -89.35 5.67
C ASP A 62 101.15 -87.85 5.37
N LEU A 63 102.19 -87.20 4.83
CA LEU A 63 102.10 -85.80 4.38
C LEU A 63 101.15 -85.64 3.20
N ALA A 64 101.09 -86.59 2.27
CA ALA A 64 100.13 -86.58 1.17
C ALA A 64 98.69 -86.73 1.70
N GLY A 65 98.46 -87.63 2.66
CA GLY A 65 97.18 -87.78 3.33
C GLY A 65 96.76 -86.55 4.14
N GLU A 66 97.70 -85.87 4.79
CA GLU A 66 97.44 -84.59 5.47
C GLU A 66 97.16 -83.46 4.47
N LEU A 67 97.88 -83.42 3.33
CA LEU A 67 97.61 -82.46 2.26
C LEU A 67 96.21 -82.66 1.67
N ASP A 68 95.82 -83.91 1.38
CA ASP A 68 94.50 -84.24 0.85
C ASP A 68 93.39 -83.89 1.85
N ALA A 69 93.60 -84.15 3.14
CA ALA A 69 92.67 -83.74 4.19
C ALA A 69 92.55 -82.20 4.30
N ARG A 70 93.65 -81.46 4.16
CA ARG A 70 93.66 -79.99 4.13
C ARG A 70 92.99 -79.44 2.87
N VAL A 71 93.21 -80.08 1.72
CA VAL A 71 92.55 -79.72 0.46
C VAL A 71 91.05 -79.95 0.57
N ALA A 72 90.61 -81.10 1.10
CA ALA A 72 89.20 -81.37 1.34
C ALA A 72 88.56 -80.36 2.30
N GLN A 73 89.28 -79.95 3.35
CA GLN A 73 88.81 -78.94 4.30
C GLN A 73 88.72 -77.55 3.67
N ILE A 74 89.71 -77.15 2.86
CA ILE A 74 89.67 -75.89 2.10
C ILE A 74 88.53 -75.91 1.07
N GLU A 75 88.27 -77.04 0.42
CA GLU A 75 87.13 -77.18 -0.48
C GLU A 75 85.80 -77.05 0.27
N GLU A 76 85.66 -77.69 1.43
CA GLU A 76 84.46 -77.58 2.25
C GLU A 76 84.26 -76.15 2.76
N ASP A 77 85.33 -75.50 3.25
CA ASP A 77 85.29 -74.11 3.69
C ASP A 77 85.03 -73.15 2.52
N SER A 78 85.52 -73.46 1.32
CA SER A 78 85.20 -72.70 0.11
C SER A 78 83.74 -72.85 -0.31
N ARG A 79 83.15 -74.05 -0.11
CA ARG A 79 81.72 -74.29 -0.37
C ARG A 79 80.87 -73.56 0.66
N LYS A 80 81.25 -73.57 1.94
CA LYS A 80 80.60 -72.79 3.01
C LYS A 80 80.70 -71.30 2.76
N ALA A 81 81.88 -70.80 2.35
CA ALA A 81 82.07 -69.40 2.02
C ALA A 81 81.22 -68.97 0.81
N LYS A 82 81.09 -69.82 -0.22
CA LYS A 82 80.19 -69.59 -1.35
C LYS A 82 78.72 -69.60 -0.92
N ALA A 83 78.29 -70.57 -0.12
CA ALA A 83 76.93 -70.64 0.40
C ALA A 83 76.58 -69.39 1.24
N LEU A 84 77.49 -68.95 2.11
CA LEU A 84 77.34 -67.71 2.88
C LEU A 84 77.35 -66.47 1.99
N ALA A 85 78.10 -66.45 0.89
CA ALA A 85 78.06 -65.35 -0.08
C ALA A 85 76.71 -65.30 -0.81
N ASP A 86 76.20 -66.45 -1.26
CA ASP A 86 74.89 -66.55 -1.90
C ASP A 86 73.75 -66.16 -0.93
N GLU A 87 73.84 -66.54 0.34
CA GLU A 87 72.91 -66.13 1.39
C GLU A 87 72.98 -64.62 1.68
N ASN A 88 74.18 -64.04 1.75
CA ASN A 88 74.34 -62.59 1.90
C ASN A 88 73.76 -61.84 0.69
N ASP A 89 74.00 -62.32 -0.53
CA ASP A 89 73.41 -61.76 -1.74
C ASP A 89 71.87 -61.85 -1.72
N ALA A 90 71.32 -62.97 -1.25
CA ALA A 90 69.89 -63.16 -1.11
C ALA A 90 69.27 -62.23 -0.06
N LEU A 91 69.90 -62.10 1.11
CA LEU A 91 69.49 -61.17 2.18
C LEU A 91 69.60 -59.71 1.73
N GLN A 92 70.64 -59.37 0.98
CA GLN A 92 70.83 -58.03 0.43
C GLN A 92 69.70 -57.69 -0.55
N ARG A 93 69.32 -58.62 -1.44
CA ARG A 93 68.15 -58.44 -2.33
C ARG A 93 66.85 -58.29 -1.55
N GLN A 94 66.66 -59.04 -0.47
CA GLN A 94 65.47 -58.90 0.38
C GLN A 94 65.43 -57.54 1.08
N LEU A 95 66.56 -57.06 1.60
CA LEU A 95 66.66 -55.72 2.20
C LEU A 95 66.38 -54.62 1.17
N ASP A 96 66.93 -54.75 -0.04
CA ASP A 96 66.68 -53.81 -1.12
C ASP A 96 65.21 -53.81 -1.55
N ALA A 97 64.57 -54.99 -1.63
CA ALA A 97 63.14 -55.12 -1.92
C ALA A 97 62.25 -54.51 -0.83
N VAL A 98 62.56 -54.76 0.44
CA VAL A 98 61.82 -54.17 1.58
C VAL A 98 61.99 -52.65 1.60
N ARG A 99 63.21 -52.16 1.36
CA ARG A 99 63.50 -50.71 1.31
C ARG A 99 62.81 -50.03 0.13
N ALA A 100 62.72 -50.69 -1.02
CA ALA A 100 61.98 -50.19 -2.17
C ALA A 100 60.48 -50.14 -1.88
N ASN A 101 59.91 -51.18 -1.28
CA ASN A 101 58.49 -51.22 -0.91
C ASN A 101 58.14 -50.18 0.17
N SER A 102 58.98 -50.01 1.19
CA SER A 102 58.76 -48.97 2.22
C SER A 102 58.87 -47.57 1.62
N GLY A 103 59.87 -47.32 0.76
CA GLY A 103 60.02 -46.05 0.06
C GLY A 103 58.84 -45.72 -0.88
N GLN A 104 58.27 -46.73 -1.56
CA GLN A 104 57.06 -46.57 -2.36
C GLN A 104 55.82 -46.27 -1.50
N SER A 105 55.65 -46.97 -0.39
CA SER A 105 54.54 -46.73 0.55
C SER A 105 54.61 -45.32 1.15
N ASP A 106 55.80 -44.88 1.57
CA ASP A 106 56.00 -43.53 2.13
C ASP A 106 55.76 -42.45 1.07
N ALA A 107 56.25 -42.66 -0.17
CA ALA A 107 56.01 -41.74 -1.27
C ALA A 107 54.53 -41.64 -1.64
N ALA A 108 53.80 -42.75 -1.63
CA ALA A 108 52.36 -42.77 -1.86
C ALA A 108 51.59 -42.01 -0.76
N ALA A 109 51.94 -42.22 0.52
CA ALA A 109 51.32 -41.53 1.65
C ALA A 109 51.61 -40.02 1.64
N VAL A 110 52.83 -39.61 1.23
CA VAL A 110 53.17 -38.19 1.07
C VAL A 110 52.43 -37.56 -0.10
N ALA A 111 52.31 -38.26 -1.24
CA ALA A 111 51.55 -37.78 -2.39
C ALA A 111 50.05 -37.63 -2.07
N GLU A 112 49.47 -38.59 -1.33
CA GLU A 112 48.08 -38.52 -0.89
C GLU A 112 47.86 -37.37 0.11
N ASN A 113 48.74 -37.20 1.10
CA ASN A 113 48.68 -36.07 2.03
C ASN A 113 48.83 -34.72 1.32
N ALA A 114 49.71 -34.64 0.30
CA ALA A 114 49.86 -33.45 -0.52
C ALA A 114 48.56 -33.16 -1.29
N ARG A 115 47.92 -34.17 -1.89
CA ARG A 115 46.63 -34.03 -2.58
C ARG A 115 45.51 -33.59 -1.64
N LEU A 116 45.39 -34.21 -0.47
CA LEU A 116 44.39 -33.83 0.55
C LEU A 116 44.59 -32.37 0.97
N SER A 117 45.83 -31.97 1.23
CA SER A 117 46.15 -30.62 1.71
C SER A 117 46.04 -29.54 0.63
N GLN A 118 46.39 -29.84 -0.62
CA GLN A 118 46.44 -28.85 -1.71
C GLN A 118 45.12 -28.76 -2.49
N GLU A 119 44.36 -29.85 -2.60
CA GLU A 119 43.14 -29.85 -3.42
C GLU A 119 41.88 -29.97 -2.56
N VAL A 120 41.82 -30.98 -1.69
CA VAL A 120 40.58 -31.33 -0.98
C VAL A 120 40.26 -30.33 0.11
N VAL A 121 41.22 -30.00 0.97
CA VAL A 121 41.02 -29.02 2.05
C VAL A 121 40.64 -27.63 1.50
N PRO A 122 41.32 -27.06 0.48
CA PRO A 122 40.92 -25.77 -0.09
C PRO A 122 39.59 -25.83 -0.83
N ARG A 123 39.23 -26.97 -1.46
CA ARG A 123 37.92 -27.16 -2.07
C ARG A 123 36.81 -27.17 -1.03
N LEU A 124 36.93 -27.98 0.02
CA LEU A 124 35.97 -28.03 1.13
C LEU A 124 35.84 -26.67 1.82
N ARG A 125 36.95 -25.94 1.99
CA ARG A 125 36.91 -24.58 2.56
C ARG A 125 36.13 -23.61 1.68
N ARG A 126 36.29 -23.67 0.35
CA ARG A 126 35.51 -22.85 -0.59
C ARG A 126 34.03 -23.23 -0.57
N GLU A 127 33.73 -24.53 -0.52
CA GLU A 127 32.35 -25.03 -0.43
C GLU A 127 31.69 -24.58 0.88
N LEU A 128 32.38 -24.67 2.02
CA LEU A 128 31.91 -24.16 3.31
C LEU A 128 31.64 -22.65 3.26
N GLN A 129 32.59 -21.86 2.77
CA GLN A 129 32.40 -20.41 2.61
C GLN A 129 31.21 -20.07 1.72
N HIS A 130 31.00 -20.82 0.63
CA HIS A 130 29.84 -20.65 -0.25
C HIS A 130 28.53 -20.99 0.46
N THR A 131 28.50 -22.06 1.25
CA THR A 131 27.31 -22.42 2.04
C THR A 131 27.02 -21.40 3.14
N GLU A 132 28.04 -20.85 3.79
CA GLU A 132 27.89 -19.78 4.78
C GLU A 132 27.32 -18.50 4.15
N GLN A 133 27.80 -18.12 2.96
CA GLN A 133 27.26 -16.98 2.21
C GLN A 133 25.78 -17.19 1.84
N LYS A 134 25.43 -18.38 1.34
CA LYS A 134 24.05 -18.73 1.03
C LYS A 134 23.14 -18.73 2.26
N LEU A 135 23.65 -19.21 3.39
CA LEU A 135 22.90 -19.19 4.66
C LEU A 135 22.65 -17.74 5.10
N ALA A 136 23.68 -16.89 5.07
CA ALA A 136 23.55 -15.47 5.40
C ALA A 136 22.56 -14.73 4.47
N GLU A 137 22.57 -15.03 3.18
CA GLU A 137 21.61 -14.48 2.22
C GLU A 137 20.18 -14.98 2.49
N ALA A 138 20.01 -16.28 2.75
CA ALA A 138 18.71 -16.86 3.09
C ALA A 138 18.14 -16.27 4.38
N GLU A 139 18.96 -16.09 5.42
CA GLU A 139 18.57 -15.43 6.66
C GLU A 139 18.15 -13.97 6.43
N ARG A 140 18.88 -13.25 5.57
CA ARG A 140 18.51 -11.87 5.22
C ARG A 140 17.14 -11.83 4.52
N LEU A 141 16.94 -12.69 3.52
CA LEU A 141 15.66 -12.78 2.80
C LEU A 141 14.51 -13.20 3.74
N GLN A 142 14.77 -14.10 4.69
CA GLN A 142 13.79 -14.47 5.70
C GLN A 142 13.41 -13.27 6.58
N ARG A 143 14.38 -12.51 7.08
CA ARG A 143 14.11 -11.30 7.89
C ARG A 143 13.35 -10.24 7.11
N GLU A 144 13.68 -10.03 5.84
CA GLU A 144 12.95 -9.11 4.96
C GLU A 144 11.50 -9.58 4.73
N ALA A 145 11.29 -10.88 4.51
CA ALA A 145 9.96 -11.45 4.36
C ALA A 145 9.12 -11.36 5.65
N GLU A 146 9.72 -11.62 6.81
CA GLU A 146 9.08 -11.49 8.12
C GLU A 146 8.70 -10.02 8.41
N ALA A 147 9.59 -9.07 8.11
CA ALA A 147 9.30 -7.64 8.24
C ALA A 147 8.15 -7.22 7.31
N ALA A 148 8.17 -7.64 6.05
CA ALA A 148 7.11 -7.37 5.10
C ALA A 148 5.76 -7.99 5.53
N ALA A 149 5.78 -9.20 6.11
CA ALA A 149 4.59 -9.84 6.67
C ALA A 149 4.04 -9.08 7.88
N ALA A 150 4.91 -8.63 8.79
CA ALA A 150 4.52 -7.82 9.95
C ALA A 150 3.90 -6.48 9.53
N ASP A 151 4.46 -5.82 8.50
CA ASP A 151 3.90 -4.58 7.98
C ASP A 151 2.56 -4.78 7.29
N ARG A 152 2.38 -5.86 6.52
CA ARG A 152 1.06 -6.23 5.97
C ARG A 152 0.06 -6.50 7.07
N ALA A 153 0.44 -7.19 8.15
CA ALA A 153 -0.43 -7.44 9.28
C ALA A 153 -0.86 -6.13 9.98
N ARG A 154 0.06 -5.17 10.15
CA ARG A 154 -0.27 -3.82 10.67
C ARG A 154 -1.23 -3.08 9.76
N GLN A 155 -1.01 -3.11 8.44
CA GLN A 155 -1.91 -2.48 7.46
C GLN A 155 -3.31 -3.11 7.48
N LEU A 156 -3.40 -4.44 7.56
CA LEU A 156 -4.68 -5.14 7.68
C LEU A 156 -5.42 -4.77 8.97
N LYS A 157 -4.70 -4.67 10.10
CA LYS A 157 -5.29 -4.22 11.37
C LYS A 157 -5.81 -2.78 11.28
N ALA A 158 -5.05 -1.88 10.65
CA ALA A 158 -5.47 -0.50 10.44
C ALA A 158 -6.73 -0.42 9.55
N ARG A 159 -6.76 -1.19 8.45
CA ARG A 159 -7.94 -1.28 7.56
C ARG A 159 -9.15 -1.88 8.27
N ALA A 160 -8.98 -2.93 9.08
CA ALA A 160 -10.05 -3.49 9.88
C ALA A 160 -10.63 -2.46 10.86
N GLY A 161 -9.78 -1.63 11.48
CA GLY A 161 -10.23 -0.50 12.30
C GLY A 161 -11.03 0.54 11.51
N GLN A 162 -10.59 0.90 10.29
CA GLN A 162 -11.33 1.80 9.40
C GLN A 162 -12.69 1.23 8.98
N ILE A 163 -12.76 -0.07 8.67
CA ILE A 163 -14.01 -0.76 8.33
C ILE A 163 -14.99 -0.68 9.51
N SER A 164 -14.54 -1.02 10.72
CA SER A 164 -15.37 -0.93 11.91
C SER A 164 -15.86 0.49 12.20
N GLN A 165 -15.02 1.51 11.97
CA GLN A 165 -15.43 2.91 12.11
C GLN A 165 -16.47 3.31 11.06
N LEU A 166 -16.29 2.91 9.79
CA LEU A 166 -17.26 3.17 8.73
C LEU A 166 -18.59 2.45 8.98
N GLU A 167 -18.56 1.21 9.46
CA GLU A 167 -19.76 0.46 9.84
C GLU A 167 -20.53 1.18 10.96
N LYS A 168 -19.82 1.69 11.97
CA LYS A 168 -20.43 2.49 13.05
C LYS A 168 -21.06 3.77 12.51
N VAL A 169 -20.36 4.53 11.67
CA VAL A 169 -20.90 5.75 11.06
C VAL A 169 -22.10 5.44 10.17
N LEU A 170 -22.09 4.34 9.41
CA LEU A 170 -23.24 3.92 8.60
C LEU A 170 -24.43 3.51 9.47
N ALA A 171 -24.20 2.84 10.60
CA ALA A 171 -25.26 2.49 11.54
C ALA A 171 -25.87 3.74 12.17
N GLU A 172 -25.06 4.72 12.58
CA GLU A 172 -25.49 6.00 13.12
C GLU A 172 -26.24 6.85 12.08
N ALA A 173 -25.76 6.88 10.83
CA ALA A 173 -26.44 7.59 9.74
C ALA A 173 -27.81 6.96 9.43
N ARG A 174 -27.89 5.62 9.43
CA ARG A 174 -29.16 4.91 9.23
C ARG A 174 -30.13 5.16 10.36
N SER A 175 -29.69 5.11 11.62
CA SER A 175 -30.58 5.39 12.76
C SER A 175 -31.08 6.83 12.74
N ALA A 176 -30.20 7.80 12.48
CA ALA A 176 -30.58 9.20 12.34
C ALA A 176 -31.57 9.44 11.20
N GLN A 177 -31.37 8.77 10.06
CA GLN A 177 -32.30 8.83 8.93
C GLN A 177 -33.67 8.26 9.29
N THR A 178 -33.73 7.10 9.94
CA THR A 178 -35.01 6.50 10.37
C THR A 178 -35.74 7.40 11.36
N THR A 179 -35.03 7.98 12.33
CA THR A 179 -35.64 8.93 13.29
C THR A 179 -36.20 10.15 12.55
N SER A 180 -35.41 10.77 11.67
CA SER A 180 -35.88 11.93 10.90
C SER A 180 -37.08 11.62 10.01
N GLN A 181 -37.13 10.42 9.42
CA GLN A 181 -38.28 9.98 8.62
C GLN A 181 -39.51 9.76 9.49
N ASN A 182 -39.36 9.16 10.67
CA ASN A 182 -40.47 8.97 11.61
C ASN A 182 -41.01 10.32 12.10
N ASP A 183 -40.13 11.25 12.48
CA ASP A 183 -40.52 12.60 12.91
C ASP A 183 -41.27 13.36 11.79
N GLU A 184 -40.83 13.20 10.54
CA GLU A 184 -41.51 13.80 9.38
C GLU A 184 -42.88 13.16 9.12
N VAL A 185 -43.00 11.84 9.25
CA VAL A 185 -44.29 11.13 9.15
C VAL A 185 -45.24 11.61 10.25
N GLU A 186 -44.81 11.66 11.51
CA GLU A 186 -45.64 12.14 12.62
C GLU A 186 -46.09 13.59 12.41
N ARG A 187 -45.21 14.47 11.91
CA ARG A 187 -45.56 15.85 11.57
C ARG A 187 -46.62 15.90 10.46
N LEU A 188 -46.41 15.16 9.37
CA LEU A 188 -47.35 15.13 8.26
C LEU A 188 -48.70 14.51 8.65
N GLU A 189 -48.72 13.53 9.54
CA GLU A 189 -49.95 12.96 10.09
C GLU A 189 -50.70 14.00 10.95
N ALA A 190 -50.00 14.75 11.81
CA ALA A 190 -50.60 15.82 12.61
C ALA A 190 -51.16 16.97 11.73
N GLU A 191 -50.43 17.36 10.68
CA GLU A 191 -50.90 18.33 9.69
C GLU A 191 -52.14 17.80 8.94
N ALA A 192 -52.15 16.53 8.55
CA ALA A 192 -53.29 15.91 7.87
C ALA A 192 -54.54 15.86 8.76
N GLU A 193 -54.40 15.54 10.05
CA GLU A 193 -55.51 15.58 11.01
C GLU A 193 -56.04 17.01 11.22
N THR A 194 -55.14 17.99 11.30
CA THR A 194 -55.53 19.41 11.42
C THR A 194 -56.34 19.85 10.20
N LEU A 195 -55.86 19.55 8.99
CA LEU A 195 -56.55 19.89 7.74
C LEU A 195 -57.90 19.16 7.61
N ARG A 196 -58.01 17.91 8.10
CA ARG A 196 -59.29 17.19 8.16
C ARG A 196 -60.28 17.88 9.10
N GLY A 197 -59.81 18.37 10.25
CA GLY A 197 -60.60 19.16 11.19
C GLY A 197 -61.11 20.45 10.54
N GLU A 198 -60.22 21.23 9.93
CA GLU A 198 -60.56 22.48 9.24
C GLU A 198 -61.55 22.25 8.09
N LEU A 199 -61.37 21.18 7.30
CA LEU A 199 -62.29 20.82 6.24
C LEU A 199 -63.69 20.49 6.79
N ALA A 200 -63.76 19.71 7.88
CA ALA A 200 -65.02 19.35 8.51
C ALA A 200 -65.74 20.59 9.09
N GLU A 201 -65.00 21.51 9.72
CA GLU A 201 -65.55 22.78 10.21
C GLU A 201 -66.05 23.66 9.06
N ALA A 202 -65.28 23.79 7.98
CA ALA A 202 -65.66 24.55 6.80
C ALA A 202 -66.92 23.97 6.13
N GLU A 203 -67.02 22.64 6.04
CA GLU A 203 -68.23 21.97 5.55
C GLU A 203 -69.45 22.22 6.44
N GLN A 204 -69.28 22.19 7.76
CA GLN A 204 -70.37 22.51 8.70
C GLN A 204 -70.79 23.98 8.59
N ALA A 205 -69.85 24.90 8.50
CA ALA A 205 -70.12 26.32 8.28
C ALA A 205 -70.87 26.54 6.96
N ALA A 206 -70.43 25.91 5.86
CA ALA A 206 -71.10 25.96 4.57
C ALA A 206 -72.52 25.37 4.62
N LYS A 207 -72.73 24.28 5.38
CA LYS A 207 -74.07 23.72 5.62
C LYS A 207 -74.95 24.71 6.38
N ARG A 208 -74.46 25.30 7.48
CA ARG A 208 -75.21 26.30 8.28
C ARG A 208 -75.62 27.51 7.45
N LEU A 209 -74.69 28.06 6.67
CA LEU A 209 -74.96 29.14 5.72
C LEU A 209 -76.10 28.79 4.77
N ARG A 210 -76.04 27.60 4.14
CA ARG A 210 -77.06 27.15 3.17
C ARG A 210 -78.41 26.85 3.79
N THR A 211 -78.46 26.20 4.96
CA THR A 211 -79.71 25.69 5.53
C THR A 211 -80.43 26.71 6.40
N ARG A 212 -79.72 27.71 6.94
CA ARG A 212 -80.29 28.64 7.93
C ARG A 212 -80.08 30.09 7.53
N GLU A 213 -78.83 30.54 7.42
CA GLU A 213 -78.53 31.97 7.24
C GLU A 213 -79.06 32.53 5.92
N LEU A 214 -78.86 31.81 4.80
CA LEU A 214 -79.39 32.21 3.49
C LEU A 214 -80.94 32.26 3.48
N PRO A 215 -81.67 31.20 3.90
CA PRO A 215 -83.13 31.25 4.01
C PRO A 215 -83.65 32.36 4.94
N ASP A 216 -83.03 32.56 6.10
CA ASP A 216 -83.43 33.59 7.06
C ASP A 216 -83.28 35.00 6.47
N LEU A 217 -82.17 35.28 5.79
CA LEU A 217 -81.94 36.53 5.06
C LEU A 217 -82.95 36.75 3.94
N VAL A 218 -83.25 35.70 3.15
CA VAL A 218 -84.27 35.78 2.08
C VAL A 218 -85.65 36.09 2.68
N ALA A 219 -86.01 35.47 3.80
CA ALA A 219 -87.28 35.73 4.48
C ALA A 219 -87.34 37.13 5.10
N GLU A 220 -86.22 37.67 5.58
CA GLU A 220 -86.13 39.04 6.07
C GLU A 220 -86.24 40.06 4.95
N ILE A 221 -85.55 39.85 3.81
CA ILE A 221 -85.69 40.68 2.61
C ILE A 221 -87.14 40.70 2.13
N ALA A 222 -87.81 39.55 2.08
CA ALA A 222 -89.22 39.47 1.71
C ALA A 222 -90.13 40.29 2.66
N ARG A 223 -89.89 40.21 3.97
CA ARG A 223 -90.61 41.02 4.97
C ARG A 223 -90.36 42.52 4.81
N LYS A 224 -89.11 42.92 4.61
CA LYS A 224 -88.74 44.33 4.40
C LYS A 224 -89.32 44.87 3.11
N ASN A 225 -89.38 44.08 2.04
CA ASN A 225 -90.04 44.47 0.80
C ASN A 225 -91.56 44.66 0.97
N GLN A 226 -92.23 43.82 1.77
CA GLN A 226 -93.64 44.02 2.12
C GLN A 226 -93.85 45.30 2.94
N GLU A 227 -92.97 45.58 3.90
CA GLU A 227 -93.00 46.81 4.69
C GLU A 227 -92.81 48.05 3.80
N ILE A 228 -91.84 48.03 2.89
CA ILE A 228 -91.61 49.09 1.89
C ILE A 228 -92.84 49.28 1.01
N ALA A 229 -93.46 48.20 0.52
CA ALA A 229 -94.69 48.28 -0.30
C ALA A 229 -95.85 48.92 0.48
N THR A 230 -95.98 48.61 1.76
CA THR A 230 -97.02 49.17 2.63
C THR A 230 -96.77 50.66 2.91
N LEU A 231 -95.53 51.03 3.23
CA LEU A 231 -95.13 52.42 3.45
C LEU A 231 -95.27 53.26 2.17
N THR A 232 -94.91 52.72 1.01
CA THR A 232 -95.09 53.41 -0.28
C THR A 232 -96.57 53.61 -0.61
N ALA A 233 -97.43 52.62 -0.38
CA ALA A 233 -98.88 52.77 -0.52
C ALA A 233 -99.45 53.83 0.44
N ASN A 234 -99.02 53.83 1.70
CA ASN A 234 -99.42 54.85 2.68
C ASN A 234 -98.95 56.26 2.29
N ASN A 235 -97.71 56.40 1.82
CA ASN A 235 -97.18 57.68 1.34
C ASN A 235 -97.93 58.17 0.10
N ALA A 236 -98.29 57.28 -0.83
CA ALA A 236 -99.12 57.63 -1.99
C ALA A 236 -100.51 58.13 -1.55
N ALA A 237 -101.17 57.42 -0.63
CA ALA A 237 -102.46 57.84 -0.08
C ALA A 237 -102.37 59.17 0.70
N LEU A 238 -101.28 59.41 1.44
CA LEU A 238 -101.02 60.69 2.10
C LEU A 238 -100.75 61.80 1.09
N ALA A 239 -99.99 61.54 0.03
CA ALA A 239 -99.74 62.50 -1.04
C ALA A 239 -101.05 62.87 -1.77
N GLU A 240 -101.94 61.90 -2.05
CA GLU A 240 -103.27 62.18 -2.59
C GLU A 240 -104.12 63.03 -1.63
N ARG A 241 -104.06 62.76 -0.33
CA ARG A 241 -104.75 63.59 0.69
C ARG A 241 -104.18 65.00 0.74
N ILE A 242 -102.86 65.16 0.68
CA ILE A 242 -102.20 66.46 0.64
C ILE A 242 -102.63 67.19 -0.64
N ALA A 243 -102.56 66.56 -1.81
CA ALA A 243 -103.01 67.16 -3.07
C ALA A 243 -104.51 67.53 -3.03
N ALA A 244 -105.37 66.70 -2.42
CA ALA A 244 -106.78 67.00 -2.23
C ALA A 244 -107.01 68.19 -1.27
N LEU A 245 -106.19 68.30 -0.22
CA LEU A 245 -106.22 69.45 0.70
C LEU A 245 -105.65 70.70 0.05
N GLU A 246 -104.54 70.63 -0.68
CA GLU A 246 -103.95 71.75 -1.42
C GLU A 246 -104.90 72.25 -2.51
N THR A 247 -105.56 71.36 -3.26
CA THR A 247 -106.62 71.76 -4.22
C THR A 247 -107.85 72.34 -3.54
N ALA A 248 -108.15 71.96 -2.29
CA ALA A 248 -109.19 72.59 -1.48
C ALA A 248 -108.74 73.92 -0.83
N THR A 249 -107.44 74.19 -0.73
CA THR A 249 -106.87 75.32 0.03
C THR A 249 -106.20 76.37 -0.87
N GLU A 250 -105.94 76.12 -2.16
CA GLU A 250 -105.28 77.10 -3.03
C GLU A 250 -106.06 77.54 -4.29
N PRO A 251 -106.10 78.87 -4.57
CA PRO A 251 -106.34 79.43 -5.89
C PRO A 251 -105.07 79.39 -6.79
N LYS A 252 -105.22 78.84 -8.00
CA LYS A 252 -104.37 78.85 -9.22
C LYS A 252 -102.96 79.54 -9.23
N SER A 253 -101.94 78.69 -9.52
CA SER A 253 -100.79 78.84 -10.48
C SER A 253 -99.56 79.71 -10.16
N PRO A 254 -98.38 79.51 -10.80
CA PRO A 254 -97.66 78.26 -11.16
C PRO A 254 -96.09 78.29 -11.02
N GLN A 255 -95.48 77.10 -10.98
CA GLN A 255 -94.19 76.64 -11.58
C GLN A 255 -92.88 77.47 -11.56
N GLN A 256 -91.80 76.84 -11.05
CA GLN A 256 -90.50 76.54 -11.74
C GLN A 256 -89.60 75.78 -10.74
N SER A 257 -89.42 74.46 -10.79
CA SER A 257 -88.63 73.62 -11.71
C SER A 257 -87.17 74.05 -11.90
N ASP A 258 -86.29 73.22 -11.32
CA ASP A 258 -85.02 72.73 -11.88
C ASP A 258 -83.80 73.64 -11.84
N SER A 259 -82.56 73.17 -11.80
CA SER A 259 -81.89 71.96 -11.30
C SER A 259 -80.44 72.13 -11.76
N ASN A 260 -79.48 71.79 -10.90
CA ASN A 260 -78.20 71.14 -11.22
C ASN A 260 -77.54 71.32 -12.60
N GLY A 261 -76.28 71.75 -12.55
CA GLY A 261 -75.20 70.86 -13.02
C GLY A 261 -74.42 71.34 -14.24
N ALA A 262 -73.24 71.92 -13.99
CA ALA A 262 -72.16 71.97 -14.97
C ALA A 262 -70.91 71.32 -14.35
N ARG A 263 -70.52 70.19 -14.93
CA ARG A 263 -69.22 69.53 -14.76
C ARG A 263 -68.21 70.33 -15.56
N ASP A 264 -67.19 70.90 -14.93
CA ASP A 264 -66.01 71.40 -15.62
C ASP A 264 -64.76 71.14 -14.77
N ASN A 265 -63.92 70.21 -15.23
CA ASN A 265 -62.55 70.07 -14.74
C ASN A 265 -61.63 70.78 -15.76
N ALA A 266 -61.33 72.03 -15.48
CA ALA A 266 -60.25 72.77 -16.11
C ALA A 266 -59.03 72.81 -15.18
N LYS A 267 -57.87 72.53 -15.76
CA LYS A 267 -56.52 72.65 -15.19
C LYS A 267 -56.29 74.04 -14.58
N PRO A 268 -55.64 74.12 -13.41
CA PRO A 268 -54.54 75.07 -13.30
C PRO A 268 -53.28 74.49 -12.64
N ALA A 269 -52.16 75.02 -13.10
CA ALA A 269 -50.83 74.83 -12.56
C ALA A 269 -50.75 75.41 -11.14
N ASP A 270 -50.74 74.55 -10.14
CA ASP A 270 -50.01 74.69 -8.87
C ASP A 270 -50.34 73.46 -8.00
N GLY A 271 -49.31 72.87 -7.39
CA GLY A 271 -49.27 71.49 -6.90
C GLY A 271 -50.12 71.12 -5.67
N ARG A 272 -51.35 71.66 -5.51
CA ARG A 272 -52.33 71.26 -4.47
C ARG A 272 -53.79 71.48 -4.89
N SER A 273 -54.15 71.11 -6.11
CA SER A 273 -55.56 71.08 -6.52
C SER A 273 -56.15 69.68 -6.32
N PRO A 274 -57.31 69.52 -5.64
CA PRO A 274 -57.91 68.22 -5.41
C PRO A 274 -58.20 67.49 -6.73
N ARG A 275 -57.73 66.25 -6.87
CA ARG A 275 -57.97 65.42 -8.05
C ARG A 275 -59.30 64.71 -7.92
N ASN A 276 -59.95 64.42 -9.05
CA ASN A 276 -61.21 63.67 -9.05
C ASN A 276 -61.00 62.26 -8.46
N ALA A 277 -61.67 61.96 -7.35
CA ALA A 277 -61.53 60.70 -6.64
C ALA A 277 -61.90 59.46 -7.49
N ALA A 278 -62.91 59.58 -8.35
CA ALA A 278 -63.30 58.48 -9.24
C ALA A 278 -62.23 58.20 -10.31
N LEU A 279 -61.55 59.25 -10.79
CA LEU A 279 -60.45 59.09 -11.75
C LEU A 279 -59.22 58.48 -11.06
N VAL A 280 -58.85 58.95 -9.87
CA VAL A 280 -57.70 58.42 -9.11
C VAL A 280 -57.88 56.94 -8.79
N ALA A 281 -59.04 56.52 -8.29
CA ALA A 281 -59.33 55.12 -8.00
C ALA A 281 -59.23 54.24 -9.26
N GLN A 282 -59.80 54.70 -10.38
CA GLN A 282 -59.73 53.98 -11.66
C GLN A 282 -58.29 53.83 -12.18
N VAL A 283 -57.46 54.87 -12.06
CA VAL A 283 -56.07 54.83 -12.52
C VAL A 283 -55.23 53.90 -11.64
N ILE A 284 -55.41 53.92 -10.31
CA ILE A 284 -54.70 53.02 -9.39
C ILE A 284 -55.04 51.56 -9.65
N GLU A 285 -56.31 51.24 -9.92
CA GLU A 285 -56.75 49.88 -10.24
C GLU A 285 -56.13 49.36 -11.55
N ARG A 286 -55.92 50.25 -12.53
CA ARG A 286 -55.36 49.88 -13.84
C ARG A 286 -53.83 49.91 -13.89
N THR A 287 -53.16 50.47 -12.89
CA THR A 287 -51.71 50.66 -12.91
C THR A 287 -50.98 49.36 -12.51
N PRO A 288 -50.23 48.73 -13.42
CA PRO A 288 -49.51 47.50 -13.11
C PRO A 288 -48.41 47.74 -12.07
N GLY A 289 -48.29 46.84 -11.08
CA GLY A 289 -47.26 46.92 -10.04
C GLY A 289 -47.72 47.57 -8.73
N LEU A 290 -48.98 48.01 -8.64
CA LEU A 290 -49.64 48.40 -7.39
C LEU A 290 -50.48 47.25 -6.78
N ASP A 291 -50.44 46.07 -7.38
CA ASP A 291 -51.16 44.86 -6.93
C ASP A 291 -50.69 44.35 -5.56
N ARG A 292 -49.46 44.71 -5.18
CA ARG A 292 -48.84 44.32 -3.90
C ARG A 292 -49.20 45.25 -2.75
N LEU A 293 -49.94 46.33 -3.00
CA LEU A 293 -50.42 47.24 -1.95
C LEU A 293 -51.52 46.57 -1.13
N THR A 294 -51.42 46.68 0.20
CA THR A 294 -52.53 46.28 1.09
C THR A 294 -53.71 47.26 0.93
N GLY A 295 -54.93 46.84 1.30
CA GLY A 295 -56.12 47.70 1.18
C GLY A 295 -55.98 49.06 1.89
N ALA A 296 -55.29 49.08 3.04
CA ALA A 296 -54.98 50.32 3.78
C ALA A 296 -54.01 51.22 3.02
N GLN A 297 -52.95 50.65 2.43
CA GLN A 297 -51.97 51.37 1.62
C GLN A 297 -52.57 51.95 0.33
N ARG A 298 -53.49 51.20 -0.30
CA ARG A 298 -54.23 51.67 -1.48
C ARG A 298 -55.13 52.85 -1.14
N THR A 299 -55.89 52.74 -0.05
CA THR A 299 -56.77 53.82 0.44
C THR A 299 -55.96 55.08 0.79
N GLN A 300 -54.80 54.92 1.42
CA GLN A 300 -53.89 56.02 1.74
C GLN A 300 -53.36 56.69 0.46
N LEU A 301 -52.91 55.90 -0.53
CA LEU A 301 -52.44 56.43 -1.82
C LEU A 301 -53.55 57.19 -2.56
N GLU A 302 -54.77 56.66 -2.57
CA GLU A 302 -55.95 57.32 -3.15
C GLU A 302 -56.21 58.67 -2.48
N GLN A 303 -56.24 58.70 -1.14
CA GLN A 303 -56.53 59.92 -0.39
C GLN A 303 -55.45 60.99 -0.60
N THR A 304 -54.17 60.59 -0.66
CA THR A 304 -53.04 61.47 -0.92
C THR A 304 -53.00 62.00 -2.36
N LEU A 305 -53.40 61.20 -3.34
CA LEU A 305 -53.48 61.68 -4.73
C LEU A 305 -54.72 62.57 -4.95
N VAL A 306 -55.83 62.28 -4.27
CA VAL A 306 -57.04 63.12 -4.27
C VAL A 306 -56.79 64.48 -3.63
N SER A 307 -55.94 64.56 -2.60
CA SER A 307 -55.55 65.84 -2.00
C SER A 307 -54.64 66.70 -2.90
N GLY A 308 -54.21 66.16 -4.05
CA GLY A 308 -53.43 66.86 -5.05
C GLY A 308 -51.92 66.77 -4.85
N GLU A 309 -51.43 65.83 -4.03
CA GLU A 309 -50.00 65.62 -3.82
C GLU A 309 -49.29 65.06 -5.07
N CYS A 310 -47.99 65.35 -5.21
CA CYS A 310 -47.15 64.84 -6.29
C CYS A 310 -47.12 63.31 -6.30
N VAL A 311 -47.18 62.71 -7.50
CA VAL A 311 -47.25 61.25 -7.68
C VAL A 311 -46.01 60.57 -7.11
N THR A 312 -44.84 61.19 -7.29
CA THR A 312 -43.57 60.74 -6.72
C THR A 312 -43.59 60.66 -5.20
N ASN A 313 -44.09 61.70 -4.51
CA ASN A 313 -44.17 61.74 -3.05
C ASN A 313 -45.24 60.78 -2.51
N ALA A 314 -46.40 60.74 -3.17
CA ALA A 314 -47.49 59.84 -2.81
C ALA A 314 -47.06 58.37 -2.88
N LEU A 315 -46.39 57.97 -3.98
CA LEU A 315 -45.86 56.61 -4.13
C LEU A 315 -44.72 56.31 -3.15
N GLY A 316 -43.81 57.26 -2.91
CA GLY A 316 -42.71 57.09 -1.95
C GLY A 316 -43.18 56.91 -0.50
N SER A 317 -44.33 57.50 -0.14
CA SER A 317 -44.92 57.34 1.19
C SER A 317 -45.48 55.93 1.46
N VAL A 318 -45.86 55.22 0.40
CA VAL A 318 -46.52 53.90 0.49
C VAL A 318 -45.58 52.75 0.10
N LEU A 319 -44.58 53.02 -0.75
CA LEU A 319 -43.64 52.04 -1.28
C LEU A 319 -42.18 52.45 -1.01
N ASN A 320 -41.45 51.59 -0.29
CA ASN A 320 -40.00 51.75 -0.09
C ASN A 320 -39.18 51.67 -1.39
N ARG A 321 -39.70 51.00 -2.42
CA ARG A 321 -39.14 50.97 -3.79
C ARG A 321 -40.27 51.09 -4.79
N VAL A 322 -40.32 52.22 -5.49
CA VAL A 322 -41.37 52.52 -6.47
C VAL A 322 -41.06 51.83 -7.81
N PRO A 323 -41.96 50.98 -8.34
CA PRO A 323 -41.80 50.43 -9.68
C PRO A 323 -41.84 51.55 -10.73
N ILE A 324 -40.83 51.60 -11.61
CA ILE A 324 -40.72 52.66 -12.66
C ILE A 324 -41.95 52.66 -13.59
N LEU A 325 -42.55 51.50 -13.85
CA LEU A 325 -43.76 51.38 -14.66
C LEU A 325 -44.99 52.00 -13.97
N ALA A 326 -45.13 51.81 -12.66
CA ALA A 326 -46.22 52.39 -11.88
C ALA A 326 -46.10 53.92 -11.80
N LEU A 327 -44.87 54.42 -11.59
CA LEU A 327 -44.58 55.86 -11.59
C LEU A 327 -44.91 56.51 -12.94
N ARG A 328 -44.41 55.93 -14.04
CA ARG A 328 -44.65 56.45 -15.39
C ARG A 328 -46.12 56.40 -15.79
N GLY A 329 -46.83 55.33 -15.42
CA GLY A 329 -48.27 55.19 -15.68
C GLY A 329 -49.08 56.26 -14.96
N LEU A 330 -48.87 56.41 -13.64
CA LEU A 330 -49.59 57.38 -12.83
C LEU A 330 -49.30 58.84 -13.22
N MET A 331 -48.04 59.19 -13.54
CA MET A 331 -47.71 60.54 -14.01
C MET A 331 -48.40 60.87 -15.33
N ARG A 332 -48.45 59.93 -16.27
CA ARG A 332 -49.10 60.13 -17.57
C ARG A 332 -50.62 60.22 -17.45
N ASP A 333 -51.22 59.28 -16.72
CA ASP A 333 -52.67 59.12 -16.69
C ASP A 333 -53.35 60.12 -15.73
N LEU A 334 -52.60 60.73 -14.79
CA LEU A 334 -53.06 61.81 -13.91
C LEU A 334 -52.56 63.21 -14.33
N ASP A 335 -51.95 63.36 -15.52
CA ASP A 335 -51.35 64.60 -16.05
C ASP A 335 -50.49 65.34 -15.00
N SER A 336 -49.61 64.58 -14.33
CA SER A 336 -48.83 65.06 -13.19
C SER A 336 -47.37 65.29 -13.60
N ASP A 337 -46.92 66.55 -13.54
CA ASP A 337 -45.52 66.95 -13.80
C ASP A 337 -44.56 66.60 -12.64
N CYS A 338 -45.11 66.10 -11.52
CA CYS A 338 -44.44 65.57 -10.34
C CYS A 338 -45.18 64.34 -9.78
#